data_AF-A0A933JKX2-F1
#
_entry.id   AF-A0A933JKX2-F1
#
_cell.length_a   1.000
_cell.length_b   1.000
_cell.length_c   1.000
_cell.angle_alpha   90.00
_cell.angle_beta   90.00
_cell.angle_gamma   90.00
#
_symmetry.space_group_name_H-M   'P 1'
#
loop_
_entity.id
_entity.type
_entity.pdbx_description
1 polymer ?
#
loop_
_entity_poly.entity_id
_entity_poly.type
_entity_poly.pdbx_seq_one_letter_code
_entity_poly.pdbx_strand_id
1 'polypeptide(L)'
;MRSVRNGSIVPAVTPVPTSALLVLATSLACGSNPADEPLDSGAKADGSTNTDASSHPCVASFGDELTNGFGRIDGTLVAIVEPTDTECPLFNDDHLVLEVMMMGKVYRMVVNIVSDGRSGTDTRVRLAELDHDLPGPPWAEGWHTGLSLDYPSTLGVHSSTTSFVPFEMSALVERVADNLELGQPMSVYASSQNRPSGAHLVHRNGERDDGAIVASASTAPRFLLFAFDGQVF
;
A
#
# COMPACT_ATOMS: atom_id res chain seq x y z
N MET A 1 37.39 -34.79 45.08
CA MET A 1 37.95 -35.71 44.07
C MET A 1 37.16 -35.57 42.78
N ARG A 2 37.88 -35.37 41.67
CA ARG A 2 37.50 -35.46 40.24
C ARG A 2 36.40 -34.54 39.67
N SER A 3 36.92 -33.43 39.14
CA SER A 3 36.46 -32.76 37.92
C SER A 3 36.50 -33.70 36.70
N VAL A 4 35.51 -33.61 35.82
CA VAL A 4 35.61 -34.06 34.42
C VAL A 4 34.94 -32.98 33.54
N ARG A 5 35.77 -32.29 32.74
CA ARG A 5 35.35 -31.44 31.61
C ARG A 5 35.24 -32.33 30.37
N ASN A 6 34.21 -32.16 29.55
CA ASN A 6 34.19 -32.66 28.18
C ASN A 6 34.06 -31.47 27.21
N GLY A 7 35.04 -31.36 26.30
CA GLY A 7 35.07 -30.41 25.17
C GLY A 7 33.99 -30.75 24.12
N SER A 8 33.42 -29.77 23.41
CA SER A 8 34.00 -28.92 22.35
C SER A 8 34.17 -29.65 21.02
N ILE A 9 33.27 -29.37 20.06
CA ILE A 9 33.54 -29.40 18.62
C ILE A 9 32.76 -28.23 17.98
N VAL A 10 33.49 -27.20 17.55
CA VAL A 10 32.99 -26.10 16.72
C VAL A 10 33.32 -26.44 15.26
N PRO A 11 32.36 -26.45 14.33
CA PRO A 11 32.67 -26.65 12.91
C PRO A 11 33.32 -25.40 12.29
N ALA A 12 34.31 -25.65 11.43
CA ALA A 12 35.15 -24.67 10.76
C ALA A 12 34.36 -23.86 9.71
N VAL A 13 34.60 -22.54 9.72
CA VAL A 13 34.15 -21.61 8.68
C VAL A 13 35.15 -21.63 7.54
N THR A 14 34.71 -21.98 6.33
CA THR A 14 35.51 -21.85 5.10
C THR A 14 35.18 -20.52 4.40
N PRO A 15 36.18 -19.68 4.07
CA PRO A 15 35.96 -18.45 3.31
C PRO A 15 35.74 -18.74 1.81
N VAL A 16 34.73 -18.08 1.23
CA VAL A 16 34.47 -18.07 -0.22
C VAL A 16 35.35 -17.00 -0.88
N PRO A 17 36.01 -17.29 -2.01
CA PRO A 17 36.90 -16.34 -2.68
C PRO A 17 36.16 -15.21 -3.38
N THR A 18 36.69 -14.00 -3.17
CA THR A 18 36.36 -12.74 -3.81
C THR A 18 36.78 -12.77 -5.28
N SER A 19 35.83 -12.59 -6.21
CA SER A 19 36.15 -12.28 -7.62
C SER A 19 35.87 -10.80 -7.88
N ALA A 20 36.95 -10.02 -7.91
CA ALA A 20 36.98 -8.68 -8.46
C ALA A 20 36.98 -8.76 -9.99
N LEU A 21 36.02 -8.10 -10.65
CA LEU A 21 36.13 -7.77 -12.06
C LEU A 21 36.17 -6.25 -12.21
N LEU A 22 37.36 -5.77 -12.51
CA LEU A 22 37.71 -4.41 -12.86
C LEU A 22 37.39 -4.21 -14.36
N VAL A 23 36.47 -3.31 -14.70
CA VAL A 23 36.39 -2.76 -16.07
C VAL A 23 36.52 -1.25 -15.96
N LEU A 24 37.71 -0.79 -16.33
CA LEU A 24 38.08 0.61 -16.51
C LEU A 24 37.89 0.93 -18.00
N ALA A 25 37.00 1.87 -18.33
CA ALA A 25 36.96 2.48 -19.66
C ALA A 25 36.77 3.99 -19.51
N THR A 26 37.89 4.69 -19.48
CA THR A 26 38.00 6.14 -19.66
C THR A 26 38.10 6.46 -21.15
N SER A 27 37.26 7.34 -21.66
CA SER A 27 37.57 8.12 -22.86
C SER A 27 37.11 9.57 -22.67
N LEU A 28 38.13 10.44 -22.50
CA LEU A 28 38.09 11.89 -22.63
C LEU A 28 37.72 12.26 -24.07
N ALA A 29 36.78 13.19 -24.25
CA ALA A 29 36.71 14.03 -25.45
C ALA A 29 36.57 15.49 -25.01
N CYS A 30 37.65 16.26 -25.20
CA CYS A 30 37.65 17.72 -25.18
C CYS A 30 37.18 18.22 -26.55
N GLY A 31 36.29 19.22 -26.56
CA GLY A 31 36.00 20.05 -27.73
C GLY A 31 35.30 21.33 -27.29
N SER A 32 36.01 22.45 -27.35
CA SER A 32 35.54 23.78 -26.91
C SER A 32 35.13 24.65 -28.11
N ASN A 33 33.90 25.19 -28.07
CA ASN A 33 33.31 26.51 -28.44
C ASN A 33 34.08 27.54 -29.33
N PRO A 34 33.45 28.56 -30.01
CA PRO A 34 32.28 29.37 -29.52
C PRO A 34 31.31 30.04 -30.56
N ALA A 35 30.29 30.75 -30.04
CA ALA A 35 29.59 32.00 -30.48
C ALA A 35 28.05 31.91 -30.27
N ASP A 36 27.46 32.57 -29.25
CA ASP A 36 26.86 33.95 -29.24
C ASP A 36 25.54 34.00 -30.04
N GLU A 37 24.32 34.25 -29.54
CA GLU A 37 23.77 35.25 -28.58
C GLU A 37 22.32 34.85 -28.13
N PRO A 38 21.66 35.57 -27.18
CA PRO A 38 20.62 35.08 -26.28
C PRO A 38 19.17 35.32 -26.74
N LEU A 39 18.24 34.60 -26.08
CA LEU A 39 16.78 34.76 -25.90
C LEU A 39 16.31 33.34 -25.48
N ASP A 40 15.47 33.03 -24.50
CA ASP A 40 14.35 33.72 -23.86
C ASP A 40 14.06 32.92 -22.56
N SER A 41 13.45 33.61 -21.61
CA SER A 41 12.87 33.19 -20.34
C SER A 41 12.67 31.69 -20.06
N GLY A 42 13.22 31.25 -18.93
CA GLY A 42 13.04 29.90 -18.40
C GLY A 42 11.57 29.59 -18.11
N ALA A 43 10.97 28.81 -19.01
CA ALA A 43 9.82 27.98 -18.68
C ALA A 43 10.32 26.76 -17.90
N LYS A 44 9.87 26.61 -16.65
CA LYS A 44 9.91 25.32 -15.96
C LYS A 44 8.95 24.37 -16.67
N ALA A 45 9.50 23.47 -17.48
CA ALA A 45 8.90 22.18 -17.82
C ALA A 45 9.41 21.17 -16.76
N ASP A 46 8.64 20.29 -16.13
CA ASP A 46 7.28 19.83 -16.40
C ASP A 46 6.49 19.81 -15.09
N GLY A 47 5.33 20.47 -15.08
CA GLY A 47 4.30 20.15 -14.10
C GLY A 47 3.83 18.73 -14.40
N SER A 48 3.87 17.86 -13.40
CA SER A 48 3.29 16.52 -13.44
C SER A 48 1.86 16.60 -14.00
N THR A 49 1.72 16.31 -15.28
CA THR A 49 0.44 15.93 -15.87
C THR A 49 0.25 14.47 -15.53
N ASN A 50 -0.18 14.19 -14.30
CA ASN A 50 -0.87 12.95 -13.98
C ASN A 50 -2.25 13.02 -14.64
N THR A 51 -2.26 13.10 -15.97
CA THR A 51 -3.46 12.97 -16.81
C THR A 51 -3.45 11.55 -17.33
N ASP A 52 -4.54 10.84 -17.04
CA ASP A 52 -4.91 9.49 -17.50
C ASP A 52 -4.50 8.27 -16.66
N ALA A 53 -4.79 8.30 -15.35
CA ALA A 53 -5.42 7.12 -14.72
C ALA A 53 -6.92 6.98 -15.10
N SER A 54 -7.47 7.98 -15.80
CA SER A 54 -8.88 8.19 -16.17
C SER A 54 -9.34 7.56 -17.49
N SER A 55 -8.63 6.56 -18.06
CA SER A 55 -9.26 5.69 -19.09
C SER A 55 -9.92 4.48 -18.41
N HIS A 56 -10.95 4.76 -17.59
CA HIS A 56 -11.54 3.91 -16.56
C HIS A 56 -11.59 2.39 -16.90
N PRO A 57 -10.63 1.58 -16.43
CA PRO A 57 -10.64 0.12 -16.59
C PRO A 57 -11.48 -0.57 -15.51
N CYS A 58 -12.49 0.10 -14.96
CA CYS A 58 -13.36 -0.49 -13.95
C CYS A 58 -14.29 -1.53 -14.58
N VAL A 59 -14.64 -2.55 -13.79
CA VAL A 59 -15.42 -3.68 -14.29
C VAL A 59 -16.88 -3.61 -13.87
N ALA A 60 -17.77 -4.14 -14.71
CA ALA A 60 -19.18 -4.30 -14.38
C ALA A 60 -19.53 -5.65 -13.72
N SER A 61 -18.54 -6.52 -13.51
CA SER A 61 -18.75 -7.86 -12.96
C SER A 61 -17.62 -8.23 -12.03
N PHE A 62 -18.00 -8.67 -10.83
CA PHE A 62 -17.08 -9.00 -9.75
C PHE A 62 -17.05 -10.51 -9.49
N GLY A 63 -15.98 -10.99 -8.87
CA GLY A 63 -15.88 -12.35 -8.38
C GLY A 63 -16.80 -12.63 -7.20
N ASP A 64 -16.72 -13.86 -6.69
CA ASP A 64 -17.59 -14.38 -5.63
C ASP A 64 -16.88 -15.35 -4.68
N GLU A 65 -15.55 -15.29 -4.61
CA GLU A 65 -14.74 -16.21 -3.79
C GLU A 65 -14.37 -15.66 -2.40
N LEU A 66 -14.71 -14.41 -2.04
CA LEU A 66 -14.42 -13.91 -0.70
C LEU A 66 -15.32 -14.59 0.33
N THR A 67 -14.72 -15.33 1.25
CA THR A 67 -15.43 -15.92 2.38
C THR A 67 -15.70 -14.88 3.46
N ASN A 68 -16.79 -15.04 4.22
CA ASN A 68 -17.12 -14.16 5.33
C ASN A 68 -16.02 -14.14 6.41
N GLY A 69 -15.64 -12.94 6.86
CA GLY A 69 -14.64 -12.71 7.90
C GLY A 69 -13.58 -11.68 7.51
N PHE A 70 -12.67 -11.41 8.46
CA PHE A 70 -11.47 -10.62 8.22
C PHE A 70 -10.44 -11.43 7.44
N GLY A 71 -9.73 -10.76 6.54
CA GLY A 71 -8.66 -11.35 5.76
C GLY A 71 -7.86 -10.33 4.98
N ARG A 72 -6.91 -10.84 4.21
CA ARG A 72 -6.06 -10.08 3.29
C ARG A 72 -6.31 -10.56 1.88
N ILE A 73 -6.74 -9.67 0.98
CA ILE A 73 -6.67 -9.97 -0.46
C ILE A 73 -5.28 -9.59 -0.95
N ASP A 74 -4.63 -10.53 -1.63
CA ASP A 74 -3.39 -10.30 -2.38
C ASP A 74 -3.75 -10.40 -3.86
N GLY A 75 -3.46 -9.34 -4.62
CA GLY A 75 -3.83 -9.28 -6.03
C GLY A 75 -3.20 -8.09 -6.75
N THR A 76 -3.73 -7.76 -7.91
CA THR A 76 -3.26 -6.67 -8.76
C THR A 76 -4.29 -5.56 -8.82
N LEU A 77 -3.87 -4.31 -8.58
CA LEU A 77 -4.76 -3.15 -8.71
C LEU A 77 -5.17 -2.98 -10.18
N VAL A 78 -6.47 -2.93 -10.48
CA VAL A 78 -6.96 -2.69 -11.84
C VAL A 78 -7.64 -1.36 -12.01
N ALA A 79 -8.34 -0.86 -11.00
CA ALA A 79 -8.97 0.45 -11.05
C ALA A 79 -9.02 1.10 -9.66
N ILE A 80 -9.00 2.42 -9.65
CA ILE A 80 -9.28 3.27 -8.50
C ILE A 80 -10.55 4.04 -8.87
N VAL A 81 -11.67 3.71 -8.22
CA VAL A 81 -12.97 4.34 -8.48
C VAL A 81 -13.21 5.38 -7.39
N GLU A 82 -13.09 6.63 -7.79
CA GLU A 82 -13.24 7.78 -6.89
C GLU A 82 -14.71 8.04 -6.53
N PRO A 83 -14.99 8.76 -5.43
CA PRO A 83 -16.38 9.03 -5.03
C PRO A 83 -17.22 9.81 -6.03
N THR A 84 -16.57 10.57 -6.91
CA THR A 84 -17.21 11.37 -7.96
C THR A 84 -17.20 10.68 -9.32
N ASP A 85 -16.66 9.47 -9.42
CA ASP A 85 -16.62 8.69 -10.67
C ASP A 85 -17.98 8.06 -10.96
N THR A 86 -18.79 8.76 -11.74
CA THR A 86 -20.12 8.27 -12.15
C THR A 86 -20.09 7.38 -13.39
N GLU A 87 -18.93 7.17 -13.99
CA GLU A 87 -18.77 6.30 -15.16
C GLU A 87 -18.64 4.83 -14.76
N CYS A 88 -18.02 4.59 -13.60
CA CYS A 88 -17.87 3.25 -13.05
C CYS A 88 -19.13 2.73 -12.34
N PRO A 89 -19.48 1.45 -12.53
CA PRO A 89 -20.59 0.85 -11.81
C PRO A 89 -20.24 0.70 -10.33
N LEU A 90 -21.25 0.86 -9.46
CA LEU A 90 -21.09 0.72 -8.01
C LEU A 90 -20.02 1.65 -7.41
N PHE A 91 -19.85 2.85 -7.97
CA PHE A 91 -19.19 3.95 -7.26
C PHE A 91 -19.90 4.23 -5.93
N ASN A 92 -19.22 4.96 -5.04
CA ASN A 92 -19.75 5.26 -3.73
C ASN A 92 -19.32 6.68 -3.34
N ASP A 93 -20.28 7.54 -2.97
CA ASP A 93 -20.06 8.96 -2.74
C ASP A 93 -19.33 9.30 -1.43
N ASP A 94 -19.16 8.33 -0.54
CA ASP A 94 -18.44 8.48 0.74
C ASP A 94 -17.29 7.46 0.95
N HIS A 95 -16.98 6.64 -0.06
CA HIS A 95 -15.91 5.63 -0.05
C HIS A 95 -15.07 5.66 -1.33
N LEU A 96 -13.77 5.42 -1.17
CA LEU A 96 -12.92 5.06 -2.30
C LEU A 96 -13.07 3.57 -2.58
N VAL A 97 -13.23 3.16 -3.84
CA VAL A 97 -13.27 1.74 -4.20
C VAL A 97 -12.01 1.38 -4.97
N LEU A 98 -11.25 0.43 -4.43
CA LEU A 98 -10.14 -0.19 -5.16
C LEU A 98 -10.64 -1.49 -5.77
N GLU A 99 -10.51 -1.62 -7.08
CA GLU A 99 -10.80 -2.85 -7.78
C GLU A 99 -9.52 -3.69 -7.88
N VAL A 100 -9.53 -4.86 -7.24
CA VAL A 100 -8.36 -5.73 -7.15
C VAL A 100 -8.63 -7.02 -7.91
N MET A 101 -7.80 -7.33 -8.90
CA MET A 101 -7.81 -8.61 -9.61
C MET A 101 -7.09 -9.67 -8.79
N MET A 102 -7.79 -10.77 -8.53
CA MET A 102 -7.29 -11.95 -7.82
C MET A 102 -7.85 -13.19 -8.53
N MET A 103 -6.96 -14.09 -8.94
CA MET A 103 -7.27 -15.35 -9.64
C MET A 103 -8.14 -15.12 -10.89
N GLY A 104 -7.86 -14.04 -11.62
CA GLY A 104 -8.57 -13.67 -12.85
C GLY A 104 -9.99 -13.11 -12.65
N LYS A 105 -10.37 -12.79 -11.40
CA LYS A 105 -11.64 -12.11 -11.06
C LYS A 105 -11.34 -10.82 -10.31
N VAL A 106 -12.23 -9.83 -10.40
CA VAL A 106 -12.06 -8.54 -9.75
C VAL A 106 -12.97 -8.43 -8.53
N TYR A 107 -12.48 -7.83 -7.46
CA TYR A 107 -13.19 -7.65 -6.21
C TYR A 107 -13.15 -6.19 -5.77
N ARG A 108 -14.24 -5.71 -5.15
CA ARG A 108 -14.33 -4.33 -4.63
C ARG A 108 -13.80 -4.25 -3.21
N MET A 109 -12.70 -3.52 -3.02
CA MET A 109 -12.19 -3.15 -1.71
C MET A 109 -12.66 -1.74 -1.40
N VAL A 110 -13.61 -1.64 -0.47
CA VAL A 110 -14.29 -0.38 -0.15
C VAL A 110 -13.56 0.27 1.03
N VAL A 111 -13.00 1.45 0.82
CA VAL A 111 -12.09 2.15 1.75
C VAL A 111 -12.80 3.37 2.33
N ASN A 112 -12.74 3.50 3.65
CA ASN A 112 -13.32 4.63 4.37
C ASN A 112 -12.46 5.89 4.18
N ILE A 113 -13.01 6.91 3.53
CA ILE A 113 -12.35 8.20 3.28
C ILE A 113 -13.10 9.38 3.90
N VAL A 114 -14.24 9.11 4.55
CA VAL A 114 -14.99 10.06 5.38
C VAL A 114 -15.32 9.38 6.71
N SER A 115 -15.23 10.14 7.80
CA SER A 115 -15.71 9.75 9.14
C SER A 115 -17.10 10.30 9.35
N ASP A 116 -17.98 9.50 9.96
CA ASP A 116 -19.35 9.92 10.33
C ASP A 116 -19.43 10.61 11.70
N GLY A 117 -18.27 10.86 12.33
CA GLY A 117 -18.17 11.55 13.62
C GLY A 117 -18.62 10.71 14.82
N ARG A 118 -18.77 9.39 14.69
CA ARG A 118 -19.12 8.55 15.86
C ARG A 118 -18.04 8.49 16.93
N SER A 119 -16.77 8.57 16.53
CA SER A 119 -15.63 8.46 17.44
C SER A 119 -15.06 9.81 17.89
N GLY A 120 -15.52 10.91 17.29
CA GLY A 120 -15.07 12.28 17.53
C GLY A 120 -15.84 13.27 16.65
N THR A 121 -15.62 14.58 16.77
CA THR A 121 -16.41 15.56 15.99
C THR A 121 -15.82 15.86 14.61
N ASP A 122 -14.58 15.43 14.35
CA ASP A 122 -13.91 15.65 13.07
C ASP A 122 -14.30 14.55 12.06
N THR A 123 -14.83 14.98 10.91
CA THR A 123 -15.27 14.09 9.81
C THR A 123 -14.13 13.72 8.86
N ARG A 124 -12.95 14.32 9.02
CA ARG A 124 -11.75 13.95 8.28
C ARG A 124 -11.27 12.57 8.72
N VAL A 125 -10.75 11.81 7.77
CA VAL A 125 -10.04 10.56 8.05
C VAL A 125 -8.55 10.87 8.15
N ARG A 126 -7.88 10.23 9.11
CA ARG A 126 -6.46 10.41 9.34
C ARG A 126 -5.69 9.29 8.66
N LEU A 127 -4.69 9.65 7.87
CA LEU A 127 -3.82 8.73 7.16
C LEU A 127 -2.43 8.71 7.80
N ALA A 128 -1.85 7.53 7.95
CA ALA A 128 -0.42 7.34 8.15
C ALA A 128 0.13 6.42 7.06
N GLU A 129 1.37 6.68 6.66
CA GLU A 129 2.11 5.87 5.69
C GLU A 129 3.28 5.21 6.40
N LEU A 130 3.50 3.91 6.16
CA LEU A 130 4.53 3.14 6.84
C LEU A 130 5.13 2.10 5.89
N ASP A 131 6.46 2.15 5.71
CA ASP A 131 7.18 1.03 5.10
C ASP A 131 7.35 -0.06 6.15
N HIS A 132 6.81 -1.26 5.88
CA HIS A 132 6.84 -2.39 6.81
C HIS A 132 6.68 -3.69 6.02
N ASP A 133 7.36 -4.77 6.45
CA ASP A 133 7.15 -6.09 5.85
C ASP A 133 5.70 -6.56 6.02
N LEU A 134 5.15 -7.31 5.08
CA LEU A 134 3.81 -7.89 5.22
C LEU A 134 3.74 -8.83 6.43
N PRO A 135 2.87 -8.56 7.43
CA PRO A 135 2.63 -9.49 8.51
C PRO A 135 1.99 -10.79 8.01
N GLY A 136 2.42 -11.91 8.58
CA GLY A 136 1.92 -13.23 8.19
C GLY A 136 2.66 -13.83 7.00
N PRO A 137 1.99 -14.65 6.17
CA PRO A 137 2.61 -15.26 4.99
C PRO A 137 3.11 -14.19 3.99
N PRO A 138 4.18 -14.50 3.22
CA PRO A 138 4.58 -13.67 2.09
C PRO A 138 3.41 -13.41 1.14
N TRP A 139 3.52 -12.35 0.33
CA TRP A 139 2.54 -12.05 -0.69
C TRP A 139 2.37 -13.27 -1.61
N ALA A 140 1.12 -13.71 -1.79
CA ALA A 140 0.75 -14.73 -2.73
C ALA A 140 -0.68 -14.44 -3.16
N GLU A 141 -0.95 -14.33 -4.46
CA GLU A 141 -2.29 -14.02 -4.96
C GLU A 141 -3.37 -14.91 -4.31
N GLY A 142 -4.43 -14.29 -3.76
CA GLY A 142 -5.50 -15.01 -3.08
C GLY A 142 -6.19 -14.23 -1.96
N TRP A 143 -7.26 -14.82 -1.42
CA TRP A 143 -7.96 -14.34 -0.22
C TRP A 143 -7.51 -15.14 1.00
N HIS A 144 -6.78 -14.47 1.89
CA HIS A 144 -6.14 -15.09 3.06
C HIS A 144 -6.92 -14.77 4.32
N THR A 145 -7.67 -15.76 4.82
CA THR A 145 -8.42 -15.66 6.08
C THR A 145 -7.62 -16.21 7.26
N GLY A 146 -8.11 -15.96 8.48
CA GLY A 146 -7.44 -16.38 9.72
C GLY A 146 -6.20 -15.56 10.05
N LEU A 147 -5.96 -14.47 9.31
CA LEU A 147 -4.98 -13.45 9.63
C LEU A 147 -5.52 -12.50 10.69
N SER A 148 -4.62 -11.72 11.29
CA SER A 148 -4.98 -10.61 12.17
C SER A 148 -4.05 -9.44 11.87
N LEU A 149 -4.58 -8.23 11.86
CA LEU A 149 -3.80 -7.00 11.80
C LEU A 149 -4.21 -6.11 12.96
N ASP A 150 -3.25 -5.71 13.78
CA ASP A 150 -3.46 -4.75 14.84
C ASP A 150 -2.37 -3.69 14.74
N TYR A 151 -2.75 -2.42 14.61
CA TYR A 151 -1.77 -1.35 14.41
C TYR A 151 -0.71 -1.33 15.52
N PRO A 152 -1.05 -1.35 16.83
CA PRO A 152 -0.05 -1.41 17.89
C PRO A 152 0.79 -2.70 17.90
N SER A 153 0.16 -3.86 17.98
CA SER A 153 0.88 -5.11 18.27
C SER A 153 1.52 -5.76 17.04
N THR A 154 1.02 -5.48 15.84
CA THR A 154 1.58 -6.00 14.59
C THR A 154 2.54 -5.01 13.93
N LEU A 155 2.22 -3.71 13.93
CA LEU A 155 2.99 -2.69 13.19
C LEU A 155 3.79 -1.73 14.09
N GLY A 156 3.61 -1.80 15.42
CA GLY A 156 4.21 -0.85 16.35
C GLY A 156 3.67 0.58 16.20
N VAL A 157 2.49 0.73 15.61
CA VAL A 157 1.87 2.02 15.29
C VAL A 157 0.86 2.39 16.37
N HIS A 158 1.04 3.57 16.97
CA HIS A 158 0.16 4.11 18.01
C HIS A 158 -0.35 5.49 17.62
N SER A 159 -1.57 5.83 18.03
CA SER A 159 -2.18 7.12 17.68
C SER A 159 -1.46 8.32 18.31
N SER A 160 -0.70 8.10 19.41
CA SER A 160 0.07 9.14 20.09
C SER A 160 1.48 9.35 19.56
N THR A 161 2.07 8.39 18.84
CA THR A 161 3.48 8.45 18.38
C THR A 161 3.62 8.40 16.88
N THR A 162 2.66 7.80 16.17
CA THR A 162 2.64 7.78 14.72
C THR A 162 1.88 9.00 14.21
N SER A 163 2.47 9.71 13.24
CA SER A 163 1.90 10.94 12.69
C SER A 163 0.75 10.65 11.73
N PHE A 164 -0.43 10.35 12.29
CA PHE A 164 -1.69 10.30 11.54
C PHE A 164 -2.16 11.70 11.19
N VAL A 165 -2.13 12.04 9.90
CA VAL A 165 -2.48 13.37 9.39
C VAL A 165 -3.95 13.37 8.94
N PRO A 166 -4.81 14.29 9.41
CA PRO A 166 -6.19 14.39 8.97
C PRO A 166 -6.30 15.00 7.57
N PHE A 167 -7.08 14.39 6.70
CA PHE A 167 -7.34 14.85 5.33
C PHE A 167 -8.83 15.09 5.08
N GLU A 168 -9.14 16.13 4.31
CA GLU A 168 -10.45 16.24 3.65
C GLU A 168 -10.59 15.15 2.58
N MET A 169 -11.83 14.76 2.27
CA MET A 169 -12.11 13.60 1.41
C MET A 169 -11.35 13.63 0.07
N SER A 170 -11.41 14.73 -0.68
CA SER A 170 -10.75 14.83 -1.99
C SER A 170 -9.22 14.75 -1.88
N ALA A 171 -8.64 15.42 -0.88
CA ALA A 171 -7.20 15.38 -0.64
C ALA A 171 -6.74 14.00 -0.16
N LEU A 172 -7.58 13.27 0.58
CA LEU A 172 -7.29 11.89 0.97
C LEU A 172 -7.30 10.95 -0.23
N VAL A 173 -8.31 11.07 -1.10
CA VAL A 173 -8.40 10.28 -2.34
C VAL A 173 -7.16 10.48 -3.21
N GLU A 174 -6.78 11.74 -3.46
CA GLU A 174 -5.55 12.09 -4.19
C GLU A 174 -4.31 11.49 -3.52
N ARG A 175 -4.19 11.61 -2.18
CA ARG A 175 -3.05 11.08 -1.44
C ARG A 175 -2.96 9.55 -1.48
N VAL A 176 -4.09 8.86 -1.44
CA VAL A 176 -4.13 7.40 -1.61
C VAL A 176 -3.74 7.03 -3.04
N ALA A 177 -4.30 7.70 -4.04
CA ALA A 177 -4.00 7.45 -5.45
C ALA A 177 -2.51 7.68 -5.79
N ASP A 178 -1.86 8.70 -5.20
CA ASP A 178 -0.43 8.97 -5.36
C ASP A 178 0.49 7.82 -4.90
N ASN A 179 -0.01 6.96 -4.00
CA ASN A 179 0.73 5.78 -3.53
C ASN A 179 0.43 4.55 -4.39
N LEU A 180 -0.43 4.66 -5.41
CA LEU A 180 -0.96 3.52 -6.16
C LEU A 180 -0.70 3.62 -7.66
N GLU A 181 -0.22 2.52 -8.23
CA GLU A 181 -0.04 2.36 -9.67
C GLU A 181 -0.94 1.22 -10.19
N LEU A 182 -1.67 1.46 -11.28
CA LEU A 182 -2.44 0.39 -11.93
C LEU A 182 -1.50 -0.72 -12.40
N GLY A 183 -1.90 -1.97 -12.20
CA GLY A 183 -1.09 -3.14 -12.51
C GLY A 183 -0.07 -3.53 -11.43
N GLN A 184 0.07 -2.76 -10.34
CA GLN A 184 0.97 -3.15 -9.26
C GLN A 184 0.38 -4.29 -8.40
N PRO A 185 1.23 -5.20 -7.88
CA PRO A 185 0.86 -6.11 -6.81
C PRO A 185 0.53 -5.31 -5.54
N MET A 186 -0.61 -5.62 -4.93
CA MET A 186 -1.04 -5.00 -3.69
C MET A 186 -1.64 -6.01 -2.73
N SER A 187 -1.79 -5.59 -1.48
CA SER A 187 -2.62 -6.28 -0.49
C SER A 187 -3.64 -5.32 0.11
N VAL A 188 -4.82 -5.82 0.46
CA VAL A 188 -5.79 -5.07 1.27
C VAL A 188 -6.27 -5.94 2.42
N TYR A 189 -6.07 -5.45 3.64
CA TYR A 189 -6.64 -6.03 4.85
C TYR A 189 -8.04 -5.44 5.05
N ALA A 190 -9.05 -6.31 5.11
CA ALA A 190 -10.45 -5.89 5.12
C ALA A 190 -11.35 -7.01 5.66
N SER A 191 -12.62 -6.68 5.92
CA SER A 191 -13.63 -7.66 6.30
C SER A 191 -14.66 -7.86 5.20
N SER A 192 -14.85 -9.11 4.76
CA SER A 192 -16.01 -9.49 3.93
C SER A 192 -17.18 -9.86 4.83
N GLN A 193 -18.31 -9.17 4.70
CA GLN A 193 -19.48 -9.32 5.57
C GLN A 193 -20.61 -10.04 4.81
N ASN A 194 -20.40 -11.33 4.51
CA ASN A 194 -21.25 -12.12 3.61
C ASN A 194 -21.45 -11.49 2.21
N ARG A 195 -20.46 -10.73 1.75
CA ARG A 195 -20.44 -10.10 0.43
C ARG A 195 -19.26 -10.68 -0.36
N PRO A 196 -19.45 -11.80 -1.07
CA PRO A 196 -18.32 -12.51 -1.68
C PRO A 196 -17.63 -11.74 -2.81
N SER A 197 -18.24 -10.66 -3.30
CA SER A 197 -17.70 -9.78 -4.34
C SER A 197 -16.87 -8.59 -3.83
N GLY A 198 -16.75 -8.42 -2.52
CA GLY A 198 -15.97 -7.32 -1.97
C GLY A 198 -15.79 -7.35 -0.46
N ALA A 199 -14.91 -6.48 0.03
CA ALA A 199 -14.65 -6.32 1.45
C ALA A 199 -14.66 -4.83 1.81
N HIS A 200 -14.85 -4.55 3.09
CA HIS A 200 -14.98 -3.19 3.66
C HIS A 200 -14.18 -3.08 4.95
N LEU A 201 -14.37 -2.00 5.71
CA LEU A 201 -13.69 -1.69 6.97
C LEU A 201 -12.18 -1.57 6.81
N VAL A 202 -11.73 -0.86 5.76
CA VAL A 202 -10.32 -0.54 5.55
C VAL A 202 -9.92 0.65 6.43
N HIS A 203 -9.89 0.43 7.74
CA HIS A 203 -9.45 1.38 8.77
C HIS A 203 -9.17 0.65 10.09
N ARG A 204 -8.62 1.36 11.08
CA ARG A 204 -8.51 0.90 12.47
C ARG A 204 -9.88 0.49 13.01
N ASN A 205 -10.06 -0.80 13.28
CA ASN A 205 -11.35 -1.37 13.72
C ASN A 205 -11.31 -1.83 15.18
N GLY A 206 -10.12 -2.03 15.76
CA GLY A 206 -10.01 -2.70 17.05
C GLY A 206 -9.90 -4.21 16.89
N GLU A 207 -9.80 -4.91 18.02
CA GLU A 207 -9.96 -6.38 18.11
C GLU A 207 -9.04 -7.23 17.21
N ARG A 208 -7.97 -6.62 16.68
CA ARG A 208 -6.97 -7.24 15.78
C ARG A 208 -7.46 -7.53 14.36
N ASP A 209 -8.51 -6.85 13.93
CA ASP A 209 -9.06 -6.89 12.57
C ASP A 209 -8.97 -5.51 11.90
N ASP A 210 -7.84 -4.82 12.07
CA ASP A 210 -7.61 -3.52 11.46
C ASP A 210 -7.45 -3.65 9.95
N GLY A 211 -8.13 -2.78 9.23
CA GLY A 211 -7.98 -2.68 7.78
C GLY A 211 -6.82 -1.77 7.37
N ALA A 212 -6.23 -2.06 6.22
CA ALA A 212 -5.14 -1.29 5.64
C ALA A 212 -5.02 -1.58 4.14
N ILE A 213 -4.45 -0.63 3.39
CA ILE A 213 -3.95 -0.88 2.03
C ILE A 213 -2.45 -1.10 2.11
N VAL A 214 -1.90 -2.00 1.30
CA VAL A 214 -0.46 -2.19 1.14
C VAL A 214 -0.11 -2.08 -0.35
N ALA A 215 0.53 -0.97 -0.72
CA ALA A 215 1.07 -0.77 -2.07
C ALA A 215 2.34 -1.59 -2.27
N SER A 216 2.64 -1.97 -3.53
CA SER A 216 3.85 -2.72 -3.90
C SER A 216 4.14 -3.94 -2.99
N ALA A 217 3.08 -4.68 -2.65
CA ALA A 217 3.06 -5.63 -1.54
C ALA A 217 3.98 -6.85 -1.74
N SER A 218 4.39 -7.15 -2.97
CA SER A 218 5.30 -8.28 -3.27
C SER A 218 6.79 -7.92 -3.25
N THR A 219 7.15 -6.64 -3.14
CA THR A 219 8.53 -6.17 -3.32
C THR A 219 8.98 -5.20 -2.24
N ALA A 220 8.26 -4.08 -2.08
CA ALA A 220 8.58 -3.01 -1.14
C ALA A 220 7.26 -2.52 -0.50
N PRO A 221 6.72 -3.29 0.47
CA PRO A 221 5.38 -3.04 0.95
C PRO A 221 5.28 -1.70 1.69
N ARG A 222 4.34 -0.85 1.26
CA ARG A 222 4.02 0.42 1.90
C ARG A 222 2.58 0.40 2.37
N PHE A 223 2.40 0.45 3.69
CA PHE A 223 1.11 0.48 4.34
C PHE A 223 0.51 1.88 4.31
N LEU A 224 -0.77 1.97 3.94
CA LEU A 224 -1.65 3.11 4.11
C LEU A 224 -2.64 2.75 5.22
N LEU A 225 -2.52 3.44 6.35
CA LEU A 225 -3.26 3.17 7.59
C LEU A 225 -4.27 4.29 7.83
N PHE A 226 -5.51 3.92 8.14
CA PHE A 226 -6.61 4.87 8.30
C PHE A 226 -7.13 4.84 9.73
N ALA A 227 -7.25 6.00 10.36
CA ALA A 227 -7.83 6.15 11.68
C ALA A 227 -8.87 7.28 11.69
N PHE A 228 -9.95 7.10 12.43
CA PHE A 228 -10.95 8.12 12.67
C PHE A 228 -10.59 8.98 13.88
N ASP A 229 -11.22 10.14 13.96
CA ASP A 229 -11.06 11.03 15.10
C ASP A 229 -11.41 10.33 16.43
N GLY A 230 -10.70 10.71 17.49
CA GLY A 230 -10.89 10.16 18.85
C GLY A 230 -10.47 8.70 19.06
N GLN A 231 -10.05 7.96 18.03
CA GLN A 231 -9.50 6.62 18.22
C GLN A 231 -8.15 6.67 18.95
N VAL A 232 -8.01 5.85 19.99
CA VAL A 232 -6.78 5.71 20.79
C VAL A 232 -6.30 4.27 20.77
N PHE A 233 -5.04 4.06 20.41
CA PHE A 233 -4.39 2.76 20.30
C PHE A 233 -2.87 2.91 20.42
#